data_AF-A0A357M8Z6-F1
#
_entry.id   AF-A0A357M8Z6-F1
#
_cell.length_a   1.000
_cell.length_b   1.000
_cell.length_c   1.000
_cell.angle_alpha   90.00
_cell.angle_beta   90.00
_cell.angle_gamma   90.00
#
_symmetry.space_group_name_H-M   'P 1'
#
loop_
_entity.id
_entity.type
_entity.pdbx_description
1 polymer ?
#
loop_
_entity_poly.entity_id
_entity_poly.type
_entity_poly.pdbx_seq_one_letter_code
_entity_poly.pdbx_strand_id
1 'polypeptide(L)'
;MLYVYGPMLPVRILEEIVFWKTQEKEHTEVIKAIVPKLEEPYVKLLDEWAVVFGATEQAAQQLLNAALSASPPPQAELTAETEKLLHISCNQSQEFVRQLFAIMESSAAVKAVPLATTVILHIIRESEYFLAVLQTLSSPGKLSQVMRDYTEDYVVNIDTDDTMRNDGFSTFTDTVPEIRDKKDAVPIGGHTLPPLPYAYNAL
;
A
#
# COMPACT_ATOMS: atom_id res chain seq x y z
N MET A 1 3.04 4.04 1.86
CA MET A 1 2.89 4.23 3.32
C MET A 1 4.01 5.14 3.83
N LEU A 2 3.71 6.10 4.71
CA LEU A 2 4.74 6.86 5.42
C LEU A 2 5.03 6.17 6.76
N TYR A 3 6.29 6.05 7.19
CA TYR A 3 6.62 5.41 8.49
C TYR A 3 6.46 6.35 9.69
N VAL A 4 6.00 7.59 9.45
CA VAL A 4 5.89 8.66 10.44
C VAL A 4 4.69 8.54 11.39
N TYR A 5 3.94 7.44 11.33
CA TYR A 5 2.70 7.27 12.10
C TYR A 5 2.94 6.85 13.57
N GLY A 6 4.18 6.54 13.96
CA GLY A 6 4.54 6.19 15.34
C GLY A 6 3.58 5.15 15.94
N PRO A 7 2.84 5.47 17.01
CA PRO A 7 1.92 4.52 17.67
C PRO A 7 0.74 4.07 16.78
N MET A 8 0.39 4.83 15.73
CA MET A 8 -0.71 4.52 14.80
C MET A 8 -0.28 3.60 13.65
N LEU A 9 0.99 3.19 13.61
CA LEU A 9 1.52 2.33 12.54
C LEU A 9 0.78 0.98 12.41
N PRO A 10 0.38 0.29 13.50
CA PRO A 10 -0.41 -0.94 13.37
C PRO A 10 -1.77 -0.72 12.68
N VAL A 11 -2.48 0.35 13.05
CA VAL A 11 -3.75 0.74 12.41
C VAL A 11 -3.54 0.98 10.93
N ARG A 12 -2.48 1.72 10.57
CA ARG A 12 -2.17 2.00 9.16
C ARG A 12 -1.83 0.73 8.36
N ILE A 13 -1.12 -0.22 8.97
CA ILE A 13 -0.85 -1.52 8.32
C ILE A 13 -2.15 -2.28 8.06
N LEU A 14 -3.07 -2.29 9.03
CA LEU A 14 -4.36 -2.96 8.87
C LEU A 14 -5.20 -2.35 7.75
N GLU A 15 -5.21 -1.01 7.61
CA GLU A 15 -5.86 -0.33 6.47
C GLU A 15 -5.29 -0.79 5.12
N GLU A 16 -3.95 -0.87 5.01
CA GLU A 16 -3.30 -1.35 3.80
C GLU A 16 -3.63 -2.82 3.52
N ILE A 17 -3.63 -3.69 4.55
CA ILE A 17 -4.01 -5.11 4.38
C ILE A 17 -5.44 -5.21 3.87
N VAL A 18 -6.41 -4.50 4.48
CA VAL A 18 -7.79 -4.48 4.01
C VAL A 18 -7.84 -4.06 2.54
N PHE A 19 -7.27 -2.91 2.21
CA PHE A 19 -7.27 -2.38 0.84
C PHE A 19 -6.70 -3.38 -0.16
N TRP A 20 -5.49 -3.90 0.08
CA TRP A 20 -4.81 -4.76 -0.88
C TRP A 20 -5.41 -6.16 -0.98
N LYS A 21 -5.92 -6.73 0.11
CA LYS A 21 -6.64 -8.02 0.04
C LYS A 21 -7.96 -7.88 -0.69
N THR A 22 -8.67 -6.74 -0.58
CA THR A 22 -9.84 -6.46 -1.43
C THR A 22 -9.44 -6.41 -2.91
N GLN A 23 -8.38 -5.67 -3.27
CA GLN A 23 -7.91 -5.58 -4.66
C GLN A 23 -7.51 -6.95 -5.23
N GLU A 24 -6.72 -7.73 -4.50
CA GLU A 24 -6.30 -9.06 -4.97
C GLU A 24 -7.48 -10.04 -5.11
N LYS A 25 -8.48 -9.95 -4.23
CA LYS A 25 -9.74 -10.69 -4.38
C LYS A 25 -10.51 -10.26 -5.64
N GLU A 26 -10.58 -8.97 -5.93
CA GLU A 26 -11.25 -8.48 -7.14
C GLU A 26 -10.48 -8.87 -8.42
N HIS A 27 -9.15 -8.93 -8.34
CA HIS A 27 -8.30 -9.35 -9.44
C HIS A 27 -8.55 -10.79 -9.89
N THR A 28 -8.93 -11.70 -8.99
CA THR A 28 -9.31 -13.07 -9.40
C THR A 28 -10.54 -13.06 -10.32
N GLU A 29 -11.52 -12.20 -10.05
CA GLU A 29 -12.71 -12.02 -10.89
C GLU A 29 -12.36 -11.33 -12.22
N VAL A 30 -11.52 -10.30 -12.19
CA VAL A 30 -11.05 -9.61 -13.40
C VAL A 30 -10.38 -10.60 -14.36
N ILE A 31 -9.51 -11.47 -13.86
CA ILE A 31 -8.82 -12.47 -14.69
C ILE A 31 -9.81 -13.44 -15.33
N LYS A 32 -10.78 -13.96 -14.56
CA LYS A 32 -11.84 -14.84 -15.10
C LYS A 32 -12.70 -14.13 -16.13
N ALA A 33 -13.01 -12.84 -15.93
CA ALA A 33 -13.84 -12.06 -16.84
C ALA A 33 -13.16 -11.78 -18.19
N ILE A 34 -11.85 -11.49 -18.19
CA ILE A 34 -11.11 -11.21 -19.44
C ILE A 34 -10.70 -12.49 -20.19
N VAL A 35 -10.67 -13.64 -19.51
CA VAL A 35 -10.38 -14.95 -20.13
C VAL A 35 -11.57 -15.90 -19.95
N PRO A 36 -12.67 -15.72 -20.71
CA PRO A 36 -13.92 -16.48 -20.50
C PRO A 36 -13.80 -17.99 -20.78
N LYS A 37 -12.70 -18.44 -21.38
CA LYS A 37 -12.38 -19.85 -21.64
C LYS A 37 -11.20 -20.35 -20.79
N LEU A 38 -10.92 -19.68 -19.67
CA LEU A 38 -9.87 -20.10 -18.74
C LEU A 38 -10.08 -21.57 -18.33
N GLU A 39 -8.99 -22.34 -18.29
CA GLU A 39 -9.04 -23.75 -17.95
C GLU A 39 -9.56 -23.95 -16.51
N GLU A 40 -10.39 -24.96 -16.29
CA GLU A 40 -11.07 -25.21 -15.01
C GLU A 40 -10.11 -25.25 -13.80
N PRO A 41 -8.90 -25.85 -13.88
CA PRO A 41 -7.96 -25.83 -12.76
C PRO A 41 -7.55 -24.42 -12.35
N TYR A 42 -7.42 -23.48 -13.31
CA TYR A 42 -7.07 -22.10 -13.01
C TYR A 42 -8.28 -21.29 -12.53
N VAL A 43 -9.49 -21.58 -13.01
CA VAL A 43 -10.73 -21.00 -12.45
C VAL A 43 -10.83 -21.37 -10.97
N LYS A 44 -10.68 -22.66 -10.66
CA LYS A 44 -10.71 -23.16 -9.28
C LYS A 44 -9.62 -22.52 -8.41
N LEU A 45 -8.40 -22.41 -8.94
CA LEU A 45 -7.29 -21.76 -8.24
C LEU A 45 -7.62 -20.30 -7.88
N LEU A 46 -8.21 -19.55 -8.81
CA LEU A 46 -8.62 -18.15 -8.60
C LEU A 46 -9.78 -18.04 -7.59
N ASP A 47 -10.72 -18.98 -7.61
CA ASP A 47 -11.80 -19.04 -6.61
C ASP A 47 -11.26 -19.33 -5.20
N GLU A 48 -10.29 -20.25 -5.08
CA GLU A 48 -9.62 -20.55 -3.81
C GLU A 48 -8.85 -19.33 -3.28
N TRP A 49 -8.17 -18.58 -4.14
CA TRP A 49 -7.55 -17.31 -3.74
C TRP A 49 -8.55 -16.27 -3.27
N ALA A 50 -9.69 -16.12 -3.95
CA ALA A 50 -10.72 -15.18 -3.54
C ALA A 50 -11.21 -15.45 -2.10
N VAL A 51 -11.33 -16.72 -1.72
CA VAL A 51 -11.67 -17.14 -0.35
C VAL A 51 -10.56 -16.76 0.64
N VAL A 52 -9.30 -17.06 0.32
CA VAL A 52 -8.15 -16.78 1.20
C VAL A 52 -7.99 -15.27 1.43
N PHE A 53 -8.10 -14.47 0.36
CA PHE A 53 -8.03 -13.02 0.46
C PHE A 53 -9.21 -12.43 1.23
N GLY A 54 -10.44 -12.90 0.96
CA GLY A 54 -11.62 -12.46 1.70
C GLY A 54 -11.55 -12.75 3.20
N ALA A 55 -11.01 -13.90 3.59
CA ALA A 55 -10.80 -14.24 5.00
C ALA A 55 -9.76 -13.33 5.67
N THR A 56 -8.68 -13.00 4.95
CA THR A 56 -7.59 -12.14 5.47
C THR A 56 -8.03 -10.68 5.57
N GLU A 57 -8.75 -10.18 4.55
CA GLU A 57 -9.43 -8.89 4.55
C GLU A 57 -10.35 -8.78 5.77
N GLN A 58 -11.21 -9.77 6.00
CA GLN A 58 -12.15 -9.77 7.13
C GLN A 58 -11.42 -9.75 8.49
N ALA A 59 -10.38 -10.56 8.64
CA ALA A 59 -9.59 -10.59 9.88
C ALA A 59 -8.91 -9.24 10.16
N ALA A 60 -8.31 -8.62 9.13
CA ALA A 60 -7.71 -7.30 9.25
C ALA A 60 -8.75 -6.22 9.57
N GLN A 61 -9.93 -6.27 8.94
CA GLN A 61 -11.03 -5.34 9.22
C GLN A 61 -11.55 -5.48 10.66
N GLN A 62 -11.67 -6.71 11.17
CA GLN A 62 -12.08 -6.95 12.55
C GLN A 62 -11.08 -6.37 13.55
N LEU A 63 -9.78 -6.59 13.33
CA LEU A 63 -8.74 -6.05 14.21
C LEU A 63 -8.66 -4.52 14.11
N LEU A 64 -8.83 -3.95 12.91
CA LEU A 64 -8.90 -2.51 12.69
C LEU A 64 -10.07 -1.88 13.46
N ASN A 65 -11.27 -2.48 13.36
CA ASN A 65 -12.44 -2.00 14.09
C ASN A 65 -12.25 -2.09 15.61
N ALA A 66 -11.60 -3.15 16.10
CA ALA A 66 -11.27 -3.29 17.53
C ALA A 66 -10.29 -2.20 17.99
N ALA A 67 -9.25 -1.91 17.20
CA ALA A 67 -8.26 -0.87 17.48
C ALA A 67 -8.87 0.55 17.52
N LEU A 68 -9.94 0.80 16.76
CA LEU A 68 -10.64 2.08 16.71
C LEU A 68 -11.84 2.17 17.67
N SER A 69 -12.09 1.12 18.46
CA SER A 69 -13.23 1.07 19.37
C SER A 69 -13.03 1.91 20.63
N ALA A 70 -14.10 2.13 21.41
CA ALA A 70 -14.04 2.85 22.68
C ALA A 70 -13.20 2.15 23.76
N SER A 71 -12.91 0.84 23.58
CA SER A 71 -12.08 0.04 24.48
C SER A 71 -11.12 -0.79 23.65
N PRO A 72 -10.05 -0.18 23.10
CA PRO A 72 -9.11 -0.87 22.22
C PRO A 72 -8.28 -1.91 22.98
N PRO A 73 -7.77 -2.94 22.27
CA PRO A 73 -6.84 -3.90 22.86
C PRO A 73 -5.54 -3.22 23.31
N PRO A 74 -4.79 -3.83 24.26
CA PRO A 74 -3.48 -3.34 24.64
C PRO A 74 -2.55 -3.19 23.42
N GLN A 75 -1.74 -2.13 23.39
CA GLN A 75 -0.88 -1.82 22.24
C GLN A 75 0.04 -2.99 21.84
N ALA A 76 0.57 -3.73 22.81
CA ALA A 76 1.44 -4.89 22.56
C ALA A 76 0.68 -6.02 21.84
N GLU A 77 -0.58 -6.29 22.23
CA GLU A 77 -1.43 -7.29 21.60
C GLU A 77 -1.79 -6.87 20.18
N LEU A 78 -2.23 -5.62 20.00
CA LEU A 78 -2.54 -5.04 18.68
C LEU A 78 -1.34 -5.14 17.74
N THR A 79 -0.15 -4.81 18.23
CA THR A 79 1.09 -4.85 17.45
C THR A 79 1.42 -6.29 17.03
N ALA A 80 1.35 -7.25 17.95
CA ALA A 80 1.64 -8.65 17.66
C ALA A 80 0.67 -9.28 16.65
N GLU A 81 -0.63 -9.07 16.81
CA GLU A 81 -1.62 -9.59 15.86
C GLU A 81 -1.53 -8.87 14.50
N THR A 82 -1.18 -7.58 14.48
CA THR A 82 -0.91 -6.87 13.22
C THR A 82 0.31 -7.41 12.49
N GLU A 83 1.44 -7.65 13.18
CA GLU A 83 2.64 -8.26 12.58
C GLU A 83 2.32 -9.64 11.99
N LYS A 84 1.53 -10.45 12.70
CA LYS A 84 1.11 -11.77 12.24
C LYS A 84 0.23 -11.69 10.98
N LEU A 85 -0.79 -10.83 10.96
CA LEU A 85 -1.62 -10.64 9.77
C LEU A 85 -0.81 -10.08 8.60
N LEU A 86 0.12 -9.17 8.86
CA LEU A 86 1.01 -8.63 7.84
C LEU A 86 1.88 -9.74 7.23
N HIS A 87 2.48 -10.58 8.05
CA HIS A 87 3.27 -11.72 7.60
C HIS A 87 2.45 -12.67 6.70
N ILE A 88 1.25 -13.04 7.15
CA ILE A 88 0.33 -13.88 6.38
C ILE A 88 -0.01 -13.21 5.04
N SER A 89 -0.39 -11.93 5.06
CA SER A 89 -0.80 -11.18 3.88
C SER A 89 0.33 -11.06 2.85
N CYS A 90 1.57 -10.83 3.28
CA CYS A 90 2.74 -10.80 2.40
C CYS A 90 3.00 -12.17 1.75
N ASN A 91 2.96 -13.26 2.52
CA ASN A 91 3.17 -14.60 1.99
C ASN A 91 2.11 -14.96 0.94
N GLN A 92 0.85 -14.58 1.19
CA GLN A 92 -0.25 -14.77 0.23
C GLN A 92 0.00 -14.01 -1.08
N SER A 93 0.36 -12.72 -1.02
CA SER A 93 0.65 -11.93 -2.23
C SER A 93 1.84 -12.50 -3.02
N GLN A 94 2.88 -12.99 -2.35
CA GLN A 94 4.02 -13.63 -3.02
C GLN A 94 3.61 -14.89 -3.77
N GLU A 95 2.84 -15.77 -3.13
CA GLU A 95 2.37 -17.00 -3.77
C GLU A 95 1.38 -16.71 -4.89
N PHE A 96 0.52 -15.72 -4.73
CA PHE A 96 -0.39 -15.29 -5.77
C PHE A 96 0.37 -14.78 -7.00
N VAL A 97 1.34 -13.88 -6.81
CA VAL A 97 2.22 -13.40 -7.90
C VAL A 97 2.91 -14.57 -8.60
N ARG A 98 3.50 -15.49 -7.84
CA ARG A 98 4.17 -16.68 -8.40
C ARG A 98 3.21 -17.50 -9.27
N GLN A 99 1.98 -17.69 -8.83
CA GLN A 99 0.97 -18.46 -9.56
C GLN A 99 0.42 -17.72 -10.78
N LEU A 100 0.28 -16.40 -10.73
CA LEU A 100 -0.10 -15.60 -11.89
C LEU A 100 0.94 -15.71 -13.01
N PHE A 101 2.23 -15.70 -12.68
CA PHE A 101 3.29 -16.00 -13.65
C PHE A 101 3.14 -17.42 -14.24
N ALA A 102 2.86 -18.42 -13.40
CA ALA A 102 2.66 -19.80 -13.87
C ALA A 102 1.44 -19.92 -14.81
N ILE A 103 0.34 -19.23 -14.51
CA ILE A 103 -0.84 -19.15 -15.36
C ILE A 103 -0.49 -18.51 -16.71
N MET A 104 0.23 -17.39 -16.72
CA MET A 104 0.67 -16.73 -17.96
C MET A 104 1.57 -17.64 -18.81
N GLU A 105 2.45 -18.40 -18.17
CA GLU A 105 3.38 -19.31 -18.86
C GLU A 105 2.67 -20.56 -19.39
N SER A 106 1.65 -21.07 -18.70
CA SER A 106 1.12 -22.41 -18.94
C SER A 106 -0.28 -22.44 -19.56
N SER A 107 -1.12 -21.43 -19.34
CA SER A 107 -2.49 -21.39 -19.86
C SER A 107 -2.51 -21.10 -21.36
N ALA A 108 -3.12 -21.99 -22.12
CA ALA A 108 -3.40 -21.77 -23.54
C ALA A 108 -4.48 -20.70 -23.72
N ALA A 109 -5.47 -20.66 -22.81
CA ALA A 109 -6.54 -19.67 -22.84
C ALA A 109 -6.02 -18.25 -22.62
N VAL A 110 -5.12 -18.04 -21.67
CA VAL A 110 -4.49 -16.73 -21.41
C VAL A 110 -3.64 -16.29 -22.60
N LYS A 111 -2.84 -17.19 -23.19
CA LYS A 111 -2.02 -16.89 -24.38
C LYS A 111 -2.86 -16.54 -25.61
N ALA A 112 -4.08 -17.07 -25.70
CA ALA A 112 -5.00 -16.77 -26.79
C ALA A 112 -5.68 -15.40 -26.67
N VAL A 113 -5.58 -14.72 -25.52
CA VAL A 113 -6.19 -13.40 -25.28
C VAL A 113 -5.08 -12.35 -25.10
N PRO A 114 -4.75 -11.54 -26.13
CA PRO A 114 -3.65 -10.57 -26.05
C PRO A 114 -3.75 -9.59 -24.88
N LEU A 115 -4.97 -9.14 -24.54
CA LEU A 115 -5.21 -8.23 -23.41
C LEU A 115 -4.90 -8.88 -22.05
N ALA A 116 -5.10 -10.20 -21.92
CA ALA A 116 -4.96 -10.89 -20.64
C ALA A 116 -3.54 -10.79 -20.08
N THR A 117 -2.53 -10.93 -20.94
CA THR A 117 -1.12 -10.76 -20.54
C THR A 117 -0.86 -9.38 -19.96
N THR A 118 -1.38 -8.31 -20.59
CA THR A 118 -1.18 -6.93 -20.12
C THR A 118 -1.86 -6.69 -18.78
N VAL A 119 -3.09 -7.19 -18.61
CA VAL A 119 -3.85 -7.04 -17.37
C VAL A 119 -3.24 -7.84 -16.23
N ILE A 120 -2.84 -9.10 -16.46
CA ILE A 120 -2.20 -9.92 -15.40
C ILE A 120 -0.86 -9.29 -14.97
N LEU A 121 -0.05 -8.76 -15.90
CA LEU A 121 1.17 -8.03 -15.54
C LEU A 121 0.91 -6.74 -14.75
N HIS A 122 -0.23 -6.08 -14.97
CA HIS A 122 -0.63 -4.94 -14.15
C HIS A 122 -0.99 -5.37 -12.73
N ILE A 123 -1.80 -6.42 -12.59
CA ILE A 123 -2.19 -7.02 -11.31
C ILE A 123 -0.94 -7.45 -10.51
N ILE A 124 0.01 -8.13 -11.17
CA ILE A 124 1.28 -8.54 -10.53
C ILE A 124 2.03 -7.33 -9.98
N ARG A 125 2.19 -6.26 -10.76
CA ARG A 125 2.90 -5.05 -10.32
C ARG A 125 2.23 -4.37 -9.12
N GLU A 126 0.93 -4.45 -9.01
CA GLU A 126 0.18 -3.91 -7.87
C GLU A 126 0.41 -4.74 -6.59
N SER A 127 0.35 -6.07 -6.69
CA SER A 127 0.73 -6.96 -5.58
C SER A 127 2.21 -6.79 -5.19
N GLU A 128 3.11 -6.61 -6.15
CA GLU A 128 4.53 -6.32 -5.90
C GLU A 128 4.74 -4.95 -5.23
N TYR A 129 3.92 -3.95 -5.57
CA TYR A 129 3.93 -2.67 -4.88
C TYR A 129 3.53 -2.82 -3.41
N PHE A 130 2.45 -3.57 -3.12
CA PHE A 130 2.06 -3.90 -1.75
C PHE A 130 3.23 -4.55 -0.98
N LEU A 131 3.88 -5.54 -1.57
CA LEU A 131 5.05 -6.20 -0.98
C LEU A 131 6.21 -5.24 -0.74
N ALA A 132 6.56 -4.42 -1.73
CA ALA A 132 7.65 -3.45 -1.61
C ALA A 132 7.42 -2.44 -0.48
N VAL A 133 6.16 -2.06 -0.24
CA VAL A 133 5.79 -1.11 0.81
C VAL A 133 5.82 -1.74 2.21
N LEU A 134 5.38 -2.99 2.37
CA LEU A 134 5.11 -3.56 3.69
C LEU A 134 5.95 -4.77 4.11
N GLN A 135 6.60 -5.47 3.18
CA GLN A 135 7.35 -6.69 3.49
C GLN A 135 8.52 -6.45 4.46
N THR A 136 9.12 -5.26 4.44
CA THR A 136 10.19 -4.89 5.37
C THR A 136 9.74 -4.87 6.83
N LEU A 137 8.44 -4.72 7.09
CA LEU A 137 7.82 -4.74 8.42
C LEU A 137 7.26 -6.12 8.80
N SER A 138 7.24 -7.10 7.89
CA SER A 138 6.57 -8.38 8.09
C SER A 138 7.38 -9.41 8.89
N SER A 139 8.55 -9.00 9.42
CA SER A 139 9.40 -9.84 10.28
C SER A 139 8.99 -9.67 11.75
N PRO A 140 8.93 -10.74 12.56
CA PRO A 140 8.54 -10.64 13.96
C PRO A 140 9.35 -9.61 14.74
N GLY A 141 8.67 -8.77 15.52
CA GLY A 141 9.26 -7.71 16.35
C GLY A 141 9.76 -6.48 15.57
N LYS A 142 9.68 -6.48 14.23
CA LYS A 142 10.17 -5.36 13.42
C LYS A 142 9.26 -4.13 13.54
N LEU A 143 7.95 -4.33 13.61
CA LEU A 143 6.99 -3.25 13.82
C LEU A 143 7.23 -2.61 15.20
N SER A 144 7.39 -3.46 16.22
CA SER A 144 7.72 -3.01 17.58
C SER A 144 9.05 -2.24 17.63
N GLN A 145 10.07 -2.65 16.85
CA GLN A 145 11.33 -1.93 16.74
C GLN A 145 11.12 -0.53 16.15
N VAL A 146 10.48 -0.44 14.98
CA VAL A 146 10.25 0.84 14.28
C VAL A 146 9.47 1.82 15.15
N MET A 147 8.49 1.34 15.92
CA MET A 147 7.73 2.16 16.86
C MET A 147 8.59 2.69 18.04
N ARG A 148 9.53 1.88 18.54
CA ARG A 148 10.46 2.31 19.59
C ARG A 148 11.45 3.34 19.08
N ASP A 149 12.08 3.08 17.94
CA ASP A 149 13.05 4.00 17.31
C ASP A 149 12.41 5.38 17.08
N TYR A 150 11.14 5.42 16.64
CA TYR A 150 10.38 6.67 16.49
C TYR A 150 10.18 7.42 17.82
N THR A 151 9.95 6.70 18.92
CA THR A 151 9.73 7.30 20.24
C THR A 151 11.03 7.86 20.80
N GLU A 152 12.15 7.16 20.63
CA GLU A 152 13.47 7.61 21.09
C GLU A 152 13.93 8.88 20.35
N ASP A 153 13.75 8.94 19.02
CA ASP A 153 14.05 10.15 18.23
C ASP A 153 13.19 11.35 18.64
N TYR A 154 11.92 11.14 19.04
CA TYR A 154 11.06 12.22 19.49
C TYR A 154 11.43 12.72 20.90
N VAL A 155 11.82 11.83 21.81
CA VAL A 155 12.20 12.18 23.19
C VAL A 155 13.54 12.92 23.24
N VAL A 156 14.54 12.51 22.46
CA VAL A 156 15.87 13.17 22.41
C VAL A 156 15.78 14.61 21.87
N ASN A 157 14.80 14.90 21.00
CA ASN A 157 14.57 16.24 20.47
C ASN A 157 13.79 17.16 21.42
N ILE A 158 13.15 16.65 22.48
CA ILE A 158 12.45 17.47 23.48
C ILE A 158 13.42 17.95 24.58
N ASP A 159 14.40 17.12 24.96
CA ASP A 159 15.36 17.44 26.03
C ASP A 159 16.50 18.40 25.60
N THR A 160 16.60 18.76 24.32
CA THR A 160 17.65 19.65 23.81
C THR A 160 17.23 21.10 23.59
N ASP A 161 15.96 21.46 23.80
CA ASP A 161 15.45 22.82 23.52
C ASP A 161 15.23 23.71 24.78
N ASP A 162 15.54 23.22 25.99
CA ASP A 162 15.32 24.00 27.24
C ASP A 162 16.60 24.61 27.84
N THR A 163 17.61 24.92 27.02
CA THR A 163 18.75 25.73 27.48
C THR A 163 19.17 26.84 26.51
N MET A 164 18.76 28.06 26.90
CA MET A 164 19.43 29.36 26.74
C MET A 164 19.00 30.30 25.59
N ARG A 165 18.34 31.38 26.05
CA ARG A 165 18.68 32.80 25.84
C ARG A 165 18.06 33.55 24.65
N ASN A 166 17.10 34.39 25.04
CA ASN A 166 16.92 35.77 24.60
C ASN A 166 18.23 36.47 24.21
N ASP A 167 18.41 36.77 22.93
CA ASP A 167 19.12 37.96 22.46
C ASP A 167 18.75 38.28 21.00
N GLY A 168 18.36 39.52 20.76
CA GLY A 168 18.67 40.23 19.51
C GLY A 168 17.76 40.00 18.31
N PHE A 169 16.77 40.90 18.14
CA PHE A 169 16.20 41.23 16.85
C PHE A 169 17.30 41.70 15.87
N SER A 170 17.46 41.05 14.72
CA SER A 170 18.18 41.63 13.58
C SER A 170 17.68 41.05 12.25
N THR A 171 16.87 41.85 11.55
CA THR A 171 16.60 41.77 10.10
C THR A 171 17.89 41.79 9.29
N PHE A 172 18.09 40.82 8.38
CA PHE A 172 18.88 41.03 7.16
C PHE A 172 18.33 40.20 5.99
N THR A 173 18.24 40.90 4.87
CA THR A 173 17.73 40.54 3.53
C THR A 173 18.74 39.77 2.68
N ASP A 174 18.19 39.02 1.72
CA ASP A 174 18.72 38.71 0.37
C ASP A 174 20.11 38.07 0.20
N THR A 175 20.15 36.83 -0.31
CA THR A 175 20.37 36.54 -1.74
C THR A 175 20.71 35.05 -1.94
N VAL A 176 19.93 34.35 -2.78
CA VAL A 176 20.25 33.01 -3.29
C VAL A 176 20.74 33.16 -4.74
N PRO A 177 21.89 32.58 -5.14
CA PRO A 177 22.28 32.56 -6.55
C PRO A 177 21.43 31.53 -7.31
N GLU A 178 20.60 32.04 -8.21
CA GLU A 178 19.90 31.32 -9.27
C GLU A 178 20.93 30.81 -10.29
N ILE A 179 20.84 29.55 -10.74
CA ILE A 179 20.99 29.08 -12.13
C ILE A 179 20.65 27.59 -12.14
N ARG A 180 19.43 27.27 -12.57
CA ARG A 180 19.09 26.00 -13.23
C ARG A 180 17.98 26.30 -14.24
N ASP A 181 18.25 26.02 -15.50
CA ASP A 181 17.43 26.37 -16.66
C ASP A 181 15.94 26.04 -16.46
N LYS A 182 15.14 27.10 -16.28
CA LYS A 182 13.68 27.09 -16.41
C LYS A 182 13.34 26.92 -17.90
N LYS A 183 13.07 25.70 -18.33
CA LYS A 183 12.12 25.47 -19.41
C LYS A 183 10.89 24.78 -18.82
N ASP A 184 9.92 25.65 -18.52
CA ASP A 184 8.47 25.44 -18.53
C ASP A 184 7.88 24.36 -17.61
N ALA A 185 8.13 24.49 -16.30
CA ALA A 185 7.18 23.98 -15.32
C ALA A 185 5.92 24.87 -15.34
N VAL A 186 4.83 24.38 -15.92
CA VAL A 186 3.54 25.08 -15.92
C VAL A 186 2.92 25.00 -14.52
N PRO A 187 2.37 26.09 -13.95
CA PRO A 187 1.76 26.10 -12.62
C PRO A 187 0.64 25.06 -12.47
N ILE A 188 0.53 24.46 -11.29
CA ILE A 188 -0.56 23.55 -10.92
C ILE A 188 -1.89 24.28 -11.14
N GLY A 189 -2.75 23.74 -12.01
CA GLY A 189 -4.02 24.35 -12.42
C GLY A 189 -4.01 25.08 -13.77
N GLY A 190 -2.86 25.23 -14.42
CA GLY A 190 -2.73 25.79 -15.78
C GLY A 190 -2.88 24.78 -16.93
N HIS A 191 -3.16 23.51 -16.62
CA HIS A 191 -3.34 22.48 -17.64
C HIS A 191 -4.73 22.60 -18.28
N THR A 192 -4.77 22.79 -19.59
CA THR A 192 -6.01 22.56 -20.35
C THR A 192 -6.09 21.06 -20.64
N LEU A 193 -7.21 20.42 -20.30
CA LEU A 193 -7.41 19.02 -20.66
C LEU A 193 -7.31 18.87 -22.19
N PRO A 194 -6.71 17.78 -22.70
CA PRO A 194 -6.75 17.51 -24.14
C PRO A 194 -8.21 17.54 -24.60
N PRO A 195 -8.51 18.15 -25.75
CA PRO A 195 -9.88 18.27 -26.23
C PRO A 195 -10.46 16.88 -26.45
N LEU A 196 -11.58 16.59 -25.80
CA LEU A 196 -12.33 15.36 -26.03
C LEU A 196 -13.10 15.48 -27.36
N PRO A 197 -13.31 14.38 -28.09
CA PRO A 197 -14.13 14.40 -29.31
C PRO A 197 -15.63 14.60 -29.04
N TYR A 198 -16.03 14.82 -27.78
CA TYR A 198 -17.40 15.06 -27.33
C TYR A 198 -17.45 16.11 -26.22
N ALA A 199 -18.62 16.72 -26.03
CA ALA A 199 -18.82 17.81 -25.07
C ALA A 199 -18.74 17.34 -23.61
N TYR A 200 -18.22 18.22 -22.74
CA TYR A 200 -18.14 18.02 -21.30
C TYR A 200 -19.49 18.39 -20.66
N ASN A 201 -20.26 17.39 -20.20
CA ASN A 201 -21.45 17.61 -19.38
C ASN A 201 -21.12 17.29 -17.92
N ALA A 202 -20.32 18.13 -17.28
CA ALA A 202 -20.22 18.09 -15.82
C ALA A 202 -21.41 18.85 -15.24
N LEU A 203 -22.27 18.14 -14.51
CA LEU A 203 -23.27 18.70 -13.60
C LEU A 203 -22.61 19.09 -12.28
#